data_AF-H5TVQ8-F1
#
_entry.id   AF-H5TVQ8-F1
#
_cell.length_a   1.000
_cell.length_b   1.000
_cell.length_c   1.000
_cell.angle_alpha   90.00
_cell.angle_beta   90.00
_cell.angle_gamma   90.00
#
_symmetry.space_group_name_H-M   'P 1'
#
loop_
_entity.id
_entity.type
_entity.pdbx_description
1 polymer ?
#
loop_
_entity_poly.entity_id
_entity_poly.type
_entity_poly.pdbx_seq_one_letter_code
_entity_poly.pdbx_strand_id
1 'polypeptide(L)'
;MHTLFGHQIQRHPVATIPLRGETRPAQTHTQAQPHTQARTSAAPVVVGVCGTDESYWAVEYSARAVRSEAPLYLVSVVARQRANPHRSREERRWRDELGADAYQLEELSVIHEVQRRAREVACAAGASDVRALVRSGKPHVVLARESRDLDAAAMVLGYASGPGRLARRLCATTDVPLLVVNRGVDAGYLLTATPRGVRSLRERRPTGVPATGE
;
A
#
# COMPACT_ATOMS: atom_id res chain seq x y z
N MET A 1 7.72 20.57 -9.81
CA MET A 1 6.24 20.49 -9.64
C MET A 1 5.65 20.09 -10.98
N HIS A 2 4.81 19.05 -11.04
CA HIS A 2 4.17 18.64 -12.28
C HIS A 2 2.65 18.58 -12.10
N THR A 3 1.94 19.29 -12.96
CA THR A 3 0.48 19.31 -13.04
C THR A 3 0.05 18.28 -14.09
N LEU A 4 -0.85 17.35 -13.75
CA LEU A 4 -1.37 16.38 -14.71
C LEU A 4 -2.84 16.09 -14.37
N PHE A 5 -3.76 16.41 -15.29
CA PHE A 5 -5.22 16.37 -15.08
C PHE A 5 -5.75 17.29 -13.97
N GLY A 6 -5.19 18.49 -13.80
CA GLY A 6 -5.70 19.47 -12.82
C GLY A 6 -5.44 19.14 -11.35
N HIS A 7 -4.70 18.06 -11.07
CA HIS A 7 -4.30 17.66 -9.73
C HIS A 7 -2.81 17.94 -9.48
N GLN A 8 -2.51 18.53 -8.33
CA GLN A 8 -1.13 18.76 -7.89
C GLN A 8 -0.63 17.49 -7.20
N ILE A 9 0.37 16.83 -7.79
CA ILE A 9 1.03 15.66 -7.19
C ILE A 9 2.34 16.12 -6.57
N GLN A 10 2.45 15.98 -5.26
CA GLN A 10 3.69 16.21 -4.52
C GLN A 10 4.38 14.89 -4.22
N ARG A 11 5.72 14.90 -4.17
CA ARG A 11 6.54 13.74 -3.79
C ARG A 11 7.29 14.11 -2.54
N HIS A 12 7.04 13.39 -1.46
CA HIS A 12 7.77 13.53 -0.21
C HIS A 12 8.42 12.19 0.14
N PRO A 13 9.71 12.14 0.49
CA PRO A 13 10.28 10.94 1.08
C PRO A 13 9.64 10.73 2.46
N VAL A 14 9.17 9.51 2.75
CA VAL A 14 8.55 9.19 4.04
C VAL A 14 9.07 7.86 4.57
N ALA A 15 9.41 7.85 5.86
CA ALA A 15 9.92 6.66 6.57
C ALA A 15 8.79 5.80 7.17
N THR A 16 7.62 6.38 7.44
CA THR A 16 6.50 5.71 8.12
C THR A 16 5.17 5.99 7.42
N ILE A 17 4.24 5.03 7.43
CA ILE A 17 2.89 5.24 6.88
C ILE A 17 2.12 6.17 7.82
N PRO A 18 1.56 7.30 7.36
CA PRO A 18 0.75 8.17 8.20
C PRO A 18 -0.58 7.49 8.51
N LEU A 19 -0.73 6.96 9.72
CA LEU A 19 -1.99 6.38 10.19
C LEU A 19 -2.94 7.52 10.59
N ARG A 20 -4.18 7.49 10.07
CA ARG A 20 -5.23 8.41 10.54
C ARG A 20 -5.61 8.03 11.98
N GLY A 21 -5.21 8.85 12.95
CA GLY A 21 -5.55 8.64 14.37
C GLY A 21 -4.55 9.19 15.37
N GLU A 22 -3.32 9.55 14.97
CA GLU A 22 -2.35 10.14 15.90
C GLU A 22 -2.62 11.64 16.10
N THR A 23 -3.52 11.96 17.01
CA THR A 23 -3.47 13.24 17.72
C THR A 23 -2.17 13.30 18.50
N ARG A 24 -1.23 14.10 17.98
CA ARG A 24 -0.03 14.62 18.66
C ARG A 24 -0.31 14.86 20.15
N PRO A 25 0.44 14.28 21.10
CA PRO A 25 0.22 14.57 22.50
C PRO A 25 0.68 16.00 22.78
N ALA A 26 -0.28 16.87 23.11
CA ALA A 26 0.01 18.09 23.84
C ALA A 26 0.51 17.65 25.22
N GLN A 27 1.77 18.01 25.52
CA GLN A 27 2.30 17.89 26.87
C GLN A 27 1.48 18.79 27.79
N THR A 28 0.73 18.20 28.71
CA THR A 28 0.43 18.83 29.99
C THR A 28 0.17 17.75 31.03
N HIS A 29 0.97 17.77 32.08
CA HIS A 29 0.75 17.02 33.31
C HIS A 29 -0.69 17.21 33.82
N THR A 30 -1.38 16.11 34.21
CA THR A 30 -2.03 15.93 35.53
C THR A 30 -3.02 14.75 35.54
N GLN A 31 -2.80 13.86 36.51
CA GLN A 31 -3.69 12.90 37.18
C GLN A 31 -4.19 11.63 36.47
N ALA A 32 -4.06 10.55 37.25
CA ALA A 32 -4.40 9.16 36.97
C ALA A 32 -5.91 8.89 36.96
N GLN A 33 -6.35 8.11 35.97
CA GLN A 33 -7.51 7.23 36.05
C GLN A 33 -7.25 5.99 35.18
N PRO A 34 -7.53 4.75 35.64
CA PRO A 34 -7.42 3.55 34.82
C PRO A 34 -8.73 3.35 34.06
N HIS A 35 -8.89 4.05 32.94
CA HIS A 35 -9.91 3.68 31.97
C HIS A 35 -9.31 2.63 31.05
N THR A 36 -9.88 1.43 31.08
CA THR A 36 -9.69 0.37 30.08
C THR A 36 -9.91 0.98 28.69
N GLN A 37 -8.82 1.40 28.05
CA GLN A 37 -8.84 1.90 26.68
C GLN A 37 -9.22 0.72 25.79
N ALA A 38 -10.47 0.74 25.33
CA ALA A 38 -10.83 0.04 24.11
C ALA A 38 -9.83 0.48 23.05
N ARG A 39 -8.95 -0.44 22.62
CA ARG A 39 -7.98 -0.17 21.55
C ARG A 39 -8.79 0.26 20.33
N THR A 40 -8.86 1.57 20.07
CA THR A 40 -9.31 2.09 18.79
C THR A 40 -8.32 1.55 17.77
N SER A 41 -8.71 0.46 17.11
CA SER A 41 -7.90 -0.16 16.05
C SER A 41 -7.51 0.95 15.08
N ALA A 42 -6.21 1.13 14.84
CA ALA A 42 -5.76 2.11 13.87
C ALA A 42 -6.38 1.78 12.49
N ALA A 43 -6.66 2.83 11.72
CA ALA A 43 -7.27 2.68 10.40
C ALA A 43 -6.37 1.79 9.50
N PRO A 44 -6.96 0.88 8.71
CA PRO A 44 -6.21 -0.14 8.00
C PRO A 44 -5.33 0.43 6.90
N VAL A 45 -4.28 -0.30 6.55
CA VAL A 45 -3.44 -0.02 5.39
C VAL A 45 -3.78 -1.01 4.29
N VAL A 46 -4.03 -0.51 3.08
CA VAL A 46 -4.29 -1.34 1.90
C VAL A 46 -3.04 -1.39 1.03
N VAL A 47 -2.64 -2.58 0.60
CA VAL A 47 -1.46 -2.80 -0.24
C VAL A 47 -1.87 -3.49 -1.54
N GLY A 48 -1.49 -2.93 -2.68
CA GLY A 48 -1.71 -3.57 -3.99
C GLY A 48 -0.64 -4.63 -4.26
N VAL A 49 -1.06 -5.89 -4.48
CA VAL A 49 -0.16 -7.03 -4.68
C VAL A 49 -0.41 -7.66 -6.05
N CYS A 50 0.65 -7.79 -6.86
CA CYS A 50 0.59 -8.41 -8.19
C CYS A 50 1.72 -9.40 -8.48
N GLY A 51 2.49 -9.80 -7.46
CA GLY A 51 3.48 -10.88 -7.57
C GLY A 51 4.87 -10.46 -8.06
N THR A 52 5.09 -9.17 -8.33
CA THR A 52 6.44 -8.66 -8.64
C THR A 52 7.21 -8.37 -7.35
N ASP A 53 8.54 -8.35 -7.43
CA ASP A 53 9.41 -8.06 -6.29
C ASP A 53 9.08 -6.71 -5.65
N GLU A 54 8.75 -5.70 -6.47
CA GLU A 54 8.37 -4.37 -5.97
C GLU A 54 7.08 -4.43 -5.15
N SER A 55 6.11 -5.25 -5.58
CA SER A 55 4.87 -5.42 -4.82
C SER A 55 5.13 -6.11 -3.48
N TYR A 56 6.12 -7.01 -3.40
CA TYR A 56 6.54 -7.62 -2.13
C TYR A 56 7.32 -6.64 -1.24
N TRP A 57 8.17 -5.77 -1.80
CA TRP A 57 8.80 -4.71 -1.01
C TRP A 57 7.77 -3.75 -0.41
N ALA A 58 6.71 -3.43 -1.14
CA ALA A 58 5.60 -2.65 -0.60
C ALA A 58 4.89 -3.36 0.57
N VAL A 59 4.72 -4.69 0.49
CA VAL A 59 4.15 -5.49 1.58
C VAL A 59 5.08 -5.47 2.79
N GLU A 60 6.37 -5.77 2.61
CA GLU A 60 7.36 -5.80 3.68
C GLU A 60 7.48 -4.43 4.36
N TYR A 61 7.58 -3.36 3.58
CA TYR A 61 7.60 -1.98 4.07
C TYR A 61 6.37 -1.68 4.91
N SER A 62 5.18 -2.01 4.40
CA SER A 62 3.91 -1.73 5.10
C SER A 62 3.79 -2.52 6.39
N ALA A 63 4.18 -3.79 6.39
CA ALA A 63 4.21 -4.63 7.56
C ALA A 63 5.18 -4.11 8.62
N ARG A 64 6.38 -3.65 8.23
CA ARG A 64 7.34 -3.02 9.16
C ARG A 64 6.85 -1.70 9.73
N ALA A 65 6.16 -0.90 8.93
CA ALA A 65 5.66 0.40 9.33
C ALA A 65 4.46 0.31 10.27
N VAL A 66 3.55 -0.65 10.02
CA VAL A 66 2.32 -0.83 10.80
C VAL A 66 2.51 -1.76 12.01
N ARG A 67 3.41 -2.75 11.90
CA ARG A 67 3.61 -3.82 12.89
C ARG A 67 2.28 -4.44 13.31
N SER A 68 1.93 -4.35 14.60
CA SER A 68 0.70 -4.90 15.18
C SER A 68 -0.38 -3.84 15.44
N GLU A 69 -0.20 -2.61 14.96
CA GLU A 69 -1.04 -1.47 15.35
C GLU A 69 -2.26 -1.29 14.46
N ALA A 70 -2.17 -1.65 13.18
CA ALA A 70 -3.27 -1.57 12.22
C ALA A 70 -3.42 -2.86 11.39
N PRO A 71 -4.64 -3.15 10.88
CA PRO A 71 -4.84 -4.24 9.94
C PRO A 71 -4.16 -3.95 8.59
N LEU A 72 -3.56 -4.98 8.00
CA LEU A 72 -2.99 -4.93 6.66
C LEU A 72 -3.86 -5.71 5.66
N TYR A 73 -4.40 -5.01 4.66
CA TYR A 73 -5.20 -5.62 3.59
C TYR A 73 -4.39 -5.76 2.31
N LEU A 74 -4.09 -7.00 1.91
CA LEU A 74 -3.37 -7.36 0.70
C LEU A 74 -4.38 -7.56 -0.45
N VAL A 75 -4.44 -6.61 -1.38
CA VAL A 75 -5.43 -6.62 -2.47
C VAL A 75 -4.77 -7.00 -3.79
N SER A 76 -5.18 -8.14 -4.36
CA SER A 76 -4.85 -8.53 -5.73
C SER A 76 -6.04 -8.36 -6.64
N VAL A 77 -5.80 -7.75 -7.81
CA VAL A 77 -6.85 -7.51 -8.80
C VAL A 77 -6.64 -8.41 -10.00
N VAL A 78 -7.58 -9.32 -10.23
CA VAL A 78 -7.74 -10.06 -11.48
C VAL A 78 -8.33 -9.10 -12.49
N ALA A 79 -7.51 -8.57 -13.39
CA ALA A 79 -8.04 -7.85 -14.53
C ALA A 79 -8.85 -8.84 -15.36
N ARG A 80 -10.13 -8.55 -15.65
CA ARG A 80 -10.86 -9.29 -16.67
C ARG A 80 -10.08 -9.13 -17.98
N GLN A 81 -9.23 -10.08 -18.32
CA GLN A 81 -8.66 -10.15 -19.65
C GLN A 81 -9.85 -10.32 -20.58
N ARG A 82 -10.03 -9.40 -21.54
CA ARG A 82 -10.74 -9.78 -22.77
C ARG A 82 -9.98 -11.01 -23.26
N ALA A 83 -10.69 -12.13 -23.44
CA ALA A 83 -10.13 -13.40 -23.89
C ALA A 83 -9.00 -13.12 -24.90
N ASN A 84 -7.75 -13.26 -24.46
CA ASN A 84 -6.61 -12.94 -25.29
C ASN A 84 -6.43 -14.15 -26.21
N PRO A 85 -6.70 -14.06 -27.53
CA PRO A 85 -6.55 -15.21 -28.42
C PRO A 85 -5.08 -15.70 -28.50
N HIS A 86 -4.13 -14.91 -28.01
CA HIS A 86 -2.71 -15.25 -27.91
C HIS A 86 -2.30 -15.99 -26.63
N ARG A 87 -3.23 -16.33 -25.71
CA ARG A 87 -2.98 -17.21 -24.55
C ARG A 87 -2.55 -18.65 -24.91
N SER A 88 -2.29 -18.93 -26.17
CA SER A 88 -2.75 -20.18 -26.77
C SER A 88 -1.61 -21.07 -27.29
N ARG A 89 -0.36 -20.86 -26.89
CA ARG A 89 0.71 -21.82 -27.25
C ARG A 89 1.54 -22.25 -26.06
N GLU A 90 2.03 -21.31 -25.27
CA GLU A 90 2.68 -21.63 -24.00
C GLU A 90 1.69 -22.23 -23.01
N GLU A 91 0.56 -21.58 -22.73
CA GLU A 91 -0.42 -22.17 -21.77
C GLU A 91 -0.93 -23.55 -22.20
N ARG A 92 -0.98 -23.84 -23.52
CA ARG A 92 -1.28 -25.18 -24.03
C ARG A 92 -0.13 -26.16 -23.78
N ARG A 93 1.10 -25.78 -24.14
CA ARG A 93 2.30 -26.59 -23.84
C ARG A 93 2.43 -26.90 -22.35
N TRP A 94 2.23 -25.92 -21.49
CA TRP A 94 2.31 -26.08 -20.03
C TRP A 94 1.14 -26.90 -19.50
N ARG A 95 -0.07 -26.80 -20.09
CA ARG A 95 -1.19 -27.70 -19.76
C ARG A 95 -0.86 -29.15 -20.11
N ASP A 96 -0.25 -29.36 -21.27
CA ASP A 96 0.15 -30.69 -21.73
C ASP A 96 1.26 -31.27 -20.84
N GLU A 97 2.19 -30.43 -20.38
CA GLU A 97 3.27 -30.81 -19.46
C GLU A 97 2.78 -31.06 -18.01
N LEU A 98 1.77 -30.31 -17.54
CA LEU A 98 1.23 -30.43 -16.18
C LEU A 98 0.13 -31.48 -16.05
N GLY A 99 -0.54 -31.86 -17.14
CA GLY A 99 -1.56 -32.91 -17.14
C GLY A 99 -2.67 -32.66 -16.12
N ALA A 100 -2.77 -33.51 -15.09
CA ALA A 100 -3.76 -33.37 -14.02
C ALA A 100 -3.54 -32.12 -13.15
N ASP A 101 -2.32 -31.59 -13.10
CA ASP A 101 -1.96 -30.37 -12.36
C ASP A 101 -2.21 -29.08 -13.18
N ALA A 102 -2.78 -29.19 -14.37
CA ALA A 102 -3.16 -28.05 -15.21
C ALA A 102 -4.09 -27.03 -14.51
N TYR A 103 -4.80 -27.41 -13.44
CA TYR A 103 -5.58 -26.47 -12.62
C TYR A 103 -4.70 -25.38 -11.98
N GLN A 104 -3.39 -25.63 -11.84
CA GLN A 104 -2.44 -24.64 -11.35
C GLN A 104 -2.24 -23.48 -12.34
N LEU A 105 -2.59 -23.68 -13.62
CA LEU A 105 -2.57 -22.63 -14.66
C LEU A 105 -3.84 -21.77 -14.66
N GLU A 106 -4.84 -22.09 -13.84
CA GLU A 106 -5.97 -21.19 -13.65
C GLU A 106 -5.48 -19.86 -13.08
N GLU A 107 -5.96 -18.74 -13.62
CA GLU A 107 -5.58 -17.40 -13.17
C GLU A 107 -5.75 -17.22 -11.65
N LEU A 108 -6.72 -17.93 -11.06
CA LEU A 108 -6.97 -17.91 -9.63
C LEU A 108 -5.89 -18.63 -8.83
N SER A 109 -5.40 -19.79 -9.30
CA SER A 109 -4.31 -20.54 -8.65
C SER A 109 -3.03 -19.71 -8.52
N VAL A 110 -2.64 -19.02 -9.61
CA VAL A 110 -1.50 -18.10 -9.61
C VAL A 110 -1.70 -16.95 -8.61
N ILE A 111 -2.90 -16.39 -8.55
CA ILE A 111 -3.20 -15.26 -7.67
C ILE A 111 -3.25 -15.69 -6.19
N HIS A 112 -3.74 -16.90 -5.91
CA HIS A 112 -3.70 -17.47 -4.57
C HIS A 112 -2.27 -17.69 -4.09
N GLU A 113 -1.38 -18.14 -4.96
CA GLU A 113 0.04 -18.29 -4.62
C GLU A 113 0.71 -16.92 -4.35
N VAL A 114 0.43 -15.91 -5.17
CA VAL A 114 0.87 -14.53 -4.93
C VAL A 114 0.39 -14.02 -3.57
N GLN A 115 -0.87 -14.29 -3.22
CA GLN A 115 -1.46 -13.89 -1.93
C GLN A 115 -0.84 -14.65 -0.76
N ARG A 116 -0.60 -15.96 -0.91
CA ARG A 116 0.08 -16.78 0.10
C ARG A 116 1.46 -16.21 0.41
N ARG A 117 2.27 -16.01 -0.64
CA ARG A 117 3.62 -15.45 -0.52
C ARG A 117 3.60 -14.04 0.09
N ALA A 118 2.68 -13.18 -0.34
CA ALA A 118 2.57 -11.84 0.24
C ALA A 118 2.22 -11.89 1.74
N ARG A 119 1.36 -12.81 2.16
CA ARG A 119 1.03 -12.99 3.57
C ARG A 119 2.24 -13.48 4.37
N GLU A 120 3.00 -14.43 3.83
CA GLU A 120 4.25 -14.91 4.45
C GLU A 120 5.26 -13.77 4.64
N VAL A 121 5.45 -12.93 3.61
CA VAL A 121 6.30 -11.73 3.69
C VAL A 121 5.81 -10.77 4.77
N ALA A 122 4.51 -10.48 4.82
CA ALA A 122 3.94 -9.58 5.81
C ALA A 122 4.13 -10.10 7.25
N CYS A 123 3.85 -11.39 7.47
CA CYS A 123 4.02 -12.03 8.79
C CYS A 123 5.49 -12.08 9.21
N ALA A 124 6.41 -12.41 8.29
CA ALA A 124 7.84 -12.42 8.56
C ALA A 124 8.38 -11.01 8.91
N ALA A 125 7.74 -9.96 8.38
CA ALA A 125 8.04 -8.56 8.69
C ALA A 125 7.36 -8.04 9.98
N GLY A 126 6.58 -8.87 10.68
CA GLY A 126 5.99 -8.56 11.99
C GLY A 126 4.53 -8.11 11.99
N ALA A 127 3.82 -8.22 10.86
CA ALA A 127 2.39 -7.93 10.82
C ALA A 127 1.57 -9.06 11.47
N SER A 128 0.64 -8.70 12.37
CA SER A 128 -0.19 -9.66 13.12
C SER A 128 -1.63 -9.80 12.62
N ASP A 129 -2.20 -8.78 11.97
CA ASP A 129 -3.53 -8.84 11.33
C ASP A 129 -3.36 -8.60 9.83
N VAL A 130 -3.28 -9.68 9.06
CA VAL A 130 -3.09 -9.65 7.60
C VAL A 130 -4.27 -10.32 6.91
N ARG A 131 -4.94 -9.58 6.02
CA ARG A 131 -6.14 -10.03 5.31
C ARG A 131 -5.90 -9.98 3.81
N ALA A 132 -6.13 -11.10 3.14
CA ALA A 132 -5.97 -11.24 1.69
C ALA A 132 -7.32 -11.03 0.98
N LEU A 133 -7.35 -10.14 -0.03
CA LEU A 133 -8.53 -9.86 -0.84
C LEU A 133 -8.19 -10.04 -2.32
N VAL A 134 -8.90 -10.96 -2.98
CA VAL A 134 -8.86 -11.11 -4.44
C VAL A 134 -10.12 -10.49 -5.02
N ARG A 135 -9.97 -9.67 -6.06
CA ARG A 135 -11.07 -8.93 -6.70
C ARG A 135 -10.94 -8.95 -8.21
N SER A 136 -12.06 -9.02 -8.91
CA SER A 136 -12.10 -8.89 -10.36
C SER A 136 -12.40 -7.46 -10.78
N GLY A 137 -11.67 -6.91 -11.75
CA GLY A 137 -11.99 -5.61 -12.33
C GLY A 137 -10.79 -4.80 -12.83
N LYS A 138 -10.98 -3.50 -13.05
CA LYS A 138 -9.88 -2.59 -13.42
C LYS A 138 -9.08 -2.26 -12.15
N PRO A 139 -7.73 -2.45 -12.13
CA PRO A 139 -6.93 -2.28 -10.92
C PRO A 139 -7.14 -0.98 -10.16
N HIS A 140 -7.04 0.18 -10.83
CA HIS A 140 -7.24 1.48 -10.19
C HIS A 140 -8.66 1.68 -9.62
N VAL A 141 -9.69 1.11 -10.25
CA VAL A 141 -11.08 1.23 -9.77
C VAL A 141 -11.28 0.37 -8.54
N VAL A 142 -10.81 -0.87 -8.59
CA VAL A 142 -10.93 -1.82 -7.48
C VAL A 142 -10.14 -1.33 -6.28
N LEU A 143 -8.87 -0.97 -6.45
CA LEU A 143 -8.03 -0.49 -5.36
C LEU A 143 -8.59 0.80 -4.73
N ALA A 144 -9.06 1.76 -5.54
CA ALA A 144 -9.71 2.98 -5.02
C ALA A 144 -11.04 2.71 -4.31
N ARG A 145 -11.77 1.66 -4.72
CA ARG A 145 -12.99 1.23 -4.05
C ARG A 145 -12.65 0.58 -2.71
N GLU A 146 -11.81 -0.46 -2.68
CA GLU A 146 -11.47 -1.17 -1.45
C GLU A 146 -10.82 -0.23 -0.42
N SER A 147 -9.98 0.73 -0.84
CA SER A 147 -9.46 1.76 0.06
C SER A 147 -10.55 2.59 0.75
N ARG A 148 -11.62 2.95 0.03
CA ARG A 148 -12.72 3.72 0.60
C ARG A 148 -13.66 2.86 1.43
N ASP A 149 -13.99 1.68 0.93
CA ASP A 149 -14.89 0.73 1.60
C ASP A 149 -14.28 0.26 2.95
N LEU A 150 -12.95 0.21 3.06
CA LEU A 150 -12.23 -0.14 4.29
C LEU A 150 -11.83 1.07 5.16
N ASP A 151 -12.16 2.30 4.76
CA ASP A 151 -11.69 3.55 5.38
C ASP A 151 -10.17 3.55 5.64
N ALA A 152 -9.41 3.19 4.59
CA ALA A 152 -7.98 2.99 4.69
C ALA A 152 -7.23 4.29 5.04
N ALA A 153 -6.27 4.19 5.96
CA ALA A 153 -5.36 5.29 6.27
C ALA A 153 -4.46 5.64 5.07
N ALA A 154 -4.03 4.62 4.33
CA ALA A 154 -3.21 4.76 3.15
C ALA A 154 -3.38 3.57 2.18
N MET A 155 -3.08 3.82 0.90
CA MET A 155 -2.88 2.81 -0.13
C MET A 155 -1.38 2.73 -0.43
N VAL A 156 -0.82 1.52 -0.53
CA VAL A 156 0.61 1.30 -0.81
C VAL A 156 0.81 0.49 -2.07
N LEU A 157 1.73 0.92 -2.94
CA LEU A 157 2.11 0.21 -4.17
C LEU A 157 3.61 0.08 -4.30
N GLY A 158 4.05 -1.06 -4.85
CA GLY A 158 5.42 -1.23 -5.32
C GLY A 158 5.66 -0.57 -6.67
N TYR A 159 6.86 -0.04 -6.91
CA TYR A 159 7.28 0.43 -8.22
C TYR A 159 8.78 0.33 -8.46
N ALA A 160 9.17 -0.02 -9.69
CA ALA A 160 10.58 -0.21 -10.04
C ALA A 160 11.31 1.12 -10.31
N SER A 161 10.63 2.06 -10.98
CA SER A 161 11.21 3.33 -11.45
C SER A 161 10.22 4.50 -11.36
N GLY A 162 9.86 4.89 -10.14
CA GLY A 162 9.00 6.06 -9.86
C GLY A 162 7.54 5.90 -10.30
N PRO A 163 6.63 6.84 -9.99
CA PRO A 163 5.19 6.58 -10.14
C PRO A 163 4.72 6.56 -11.60
N GLY A 164 4.36 5.37 -12.08
CA GLY A 164 3.76 5.21 -13.41
C GLY A 164 2.24 5.25 -13.43
N ARG A 165 1.64 4.72 -14.50
CA ARG A 165 0.24 5.00 -14.88
C ARG A 165 -0.79 4.60 -13.82
N LEU A 166 -0.57 3.49 -13.12
CA LEU A 166 -1.49 3.00 -12.09
C LEU A 166 -1.57 3.96 -10.90
N ALA A 167 -0.42 4.34 -10.35
CA ALA A 167 -0.33 5.32 -9.25
C ALA A 167 -0.98 6.65 -9.62
N ARG A 168 -0.71 7.17 -10.83
CA ARG A 168 -1.33 8.42 -11.32
C ARG A 168 -2.86 8.33 -11.44
N ARG A 169 -3.38 7.19 -11.93
CA ARG A 169 -4.83 6.97 -12.02
C ARG A 169 -5.46 6.87 -10.64
N LEU A 170 -4.80 6.19 -9.69
CA LEU A 170 -5.28 6.09 -8.32
C LEU A 170 -5.33 7.46 -7.65
N CYS A 171 -4.25 8.25 -7.74
CA CYS A 171 -4.22 9.64 -7.31
C CYS A 171 -5.38 10.48 -7.89
N ALA A 172 -5.79 10.24 -9.13
CA ALA A 172 -6.91 10.96 -9.74
C ALA A 172 -8.31 10.44 -9.33
N THR A 173 -8.38 9.27 -8.68
CA THR A 173 -9.65 8.56 -8.39
C THR A 173 -9.94 8.46 -6.89
N THR A 174 -8.93 8.56 -6.02
CA THR A 174 -9.09 8.47 -4.56
C THR A 174 -8.39 9.63 -3.86
N ASP A 175 -8.96 10.02 -2.72
CA ASP A 175 -8.45 10.98 -1.74
C ASP A 175 -7.60 10.32 -0.63
N VAL A 176 -7.48 8.99 -0.64
CA VAL A 176 -6.63 8.24 0.29
C VAL A 176 -5.15 8.50 -0.04
N PRO A 177 -4.29 8.78 0.96
CA PRO A 177 -2.86 8.92 0.76
C PRO A 177 -2.26 7.71 0.02
N LEU A 178 -1.54 7.95 -1.08
CA LEU A 178 -0.90 6.89 -1.86
C LEU A 178 0.60 6.86 -1.57
N LEU A 179 1.10 5.80 -0.96
CA LEU A 179 2.52 5.57 -0.79
C LEU A 179 3.05 4.67 -1.91
N VAL A 180 4.18 5.04 -2.50
CA VAL A 180 4.87 4.25 -3.51
C VAL A 180 6.24 3.85 -3.01
N VAL A 181 6.44 2.55 -2.85
CA VAL A 181 7.69 1.95 -2.34
C VAL A 181 8.55 1.56 -3.54
N ASN A 182 9.81 1.97 -3.51
CA ASN A 182 10.82 1.63 -4.52
C ASN A 182 11.82 0.59 -3.96
N ARG A 183 12.82 0.22 -4.75
CA ARG A 183 13.96 -0.61 -4.36
C ARG A 183 14.53 -0.22 -3.00
N GLY A 184 14.63 -1.22 -2.13
CA GLY A 184 15.09 -1.08 -0.76
C GLY A 184 13.93 -0.71 0.17
N VAL A 185 13.75 -1.50 1.22
CA VAL A 185 12.65 -1.40 2.20
C VAL A 185 12.75 -0.11 3.05
N ASP A 186 13.66 0.80 2.71
CA ASP A 186 14.03 1.96 3.52
C ASP A 186 13.60 3.30 2.89
N ALA A 187 13.00 3.29 1.69
CA ALA A 187 12.57 4.52 1.01
C ALA A 187 11.21 4.39 0.29
N GLY A 188 10.19 4.98 0.90
CA GLY A 188 8.88 5.22 0.28
C GLY A 188 8.71 6.67 -0.18
N TYR A 189 8.02 6.87 -1.30
CA TYR A 189 7.56 8.19 -1.75
C TYR A 189 6.07 8.32 -1.49
N LEU A 190 5.70 9.28 -0.64
CA LEU A 190 4.31 9.64 -0.47
C LEU A 190 3.86 10.49 -1.66
N LEU A 191 2.83 10.02 -2.33
CA LEU A 191 2.07 10.71 -3.36
C LEU A 191 0.72 11.07 -2.78
N THR A 192 0.58 12.33 -2.40
CA THR A 192 -0.73 12.90 -2.11
C THR A 192 -1.24 13.57 -3.38
N ALA A 193 -2.40 13.14 -3.84
CA ALA A 193 -3.21 13.97 -4.72
C ALA A 193 -4.13 14.78 -3.83
N THR A 194 -3.92 16.09 -3.77
CA THR A 194 -4.82 16.96 -3.01
C THR A 194 -5.97 17.38 -3.92
N PRO A 195 -7.23 17.01 -3.61
CA PRO A 195 -8.37 17.61 -4.26
C PRO A 195 -8.55 19.02 -3.67
N ARG A 196 -8.01 20.02 -4.38
CA ARG A 196 -8.08 21.47 -4.10
C ARG A 196 -7.13 21.99 -3.00
N GLY A 197 -6.44 23.09 -3.32
CA GLY A 197 -6.07 24.15 -2.39
C GLY A 197 -5.13 23.80 -1.23
N VAL A 198 -3.89 24.25 -1.33
CA VAL A 198 -2.83 24.13 -0.32
C VAL A 198 -3.29 24.56 1.08
N ARG A 199 -3.30 23.64 2.05
CA ARG A 199 -2.94 23.91 3.44
C ARG A 199 -1.59 23.24 3.70
N SER A 200 -0.55 24.05 3.87
CA SER A 200 0.81 23.56 4.13
C SER A 200 0.94 23.14 5.59
N LEU A 201 0.90 21.83 5.86
CA LEU A 201 1.46 21.28 7.09
C LEU A 201 2.96 21.10 6.86
N ARG A 202 3.74 22.11 7.26
CA ARG A 202 5.20 22.06 7.23
C ARG A 202 5.65 21.43 8.55
N GLU A 203 6.04 20.17 8.54
CA GLU A 203 6.77 19.59 9.67
C GLU A 203 8.10 20.35 9.83
N ARG A 204 8.26 20.99 10.99
CA ARG A 204 9.53 21.59 11.40
C ARG A 204 10.50 20.47 11.72
N ARG A 205 11.63 20.42 10.99
CA ARG A 205 12.85 19.78 11.48
C ARG A 205 13.15 20.29 12.90
N PRO A 206 13.46 19.43 13.88
CA PRO A 206 14.09 19.90 15.10
C PRO A 206 15.45 20.49 14.72
N THR A 207 15.59 21.80 14.91
CA THR A 207 16.87 22.51 14.78
C THR A 207 17.80 21.99 15.86
N GLY A 208 18.91 21.40 15.44
CA GLY A 208 20.02 21.07 16.32
C GLY A 208 20.52 22.30 17.08
N VAL A 209 20.95 22.03 18.30
CA VAL A 209 21.51 22.94 19.30
C VAL A 209 22.70 23.74 18.73
N PRO A 210 22.86 25.04 19.05
CA PRO A 210 24.03 25.81 18.63
C PRO A 210 25.29 25.28 19.34
N ALA A 211 26.36 25.08 18.57
CA ALA A 211 27.70 24.90 19.09
C ALA A 211 28.16 26.22 19.74
N THR A 212 28.33 26.20 21.05
CA THR A 212 29.08 27.21 21.79
C THR A 212 30.54 27.13 21.34
N GLY A 213 31.06 28.21 20.78
CA GLY A 213 32.49 28.37 20.54
C GLY A 213 33.22 28.68 21.85
N GLU A 214 34.40 28.12 21.98
CA GLU A 214 35.54 28.68 22.70
C GLU A 214 36.70 28.81 21.71
#